data_AF-A0A2D9FWU9-F1
#
_entry.id   AF-A0A2D9FWU9-F1
#
_cell.length_a   1.000
_cell.length_b   1.000
_cell.length_c   1.000
_cell.angle_alpha   90.00
_cell.angle_beta   90.00
_cell.angle_gamma   90.00
#
_symmetry.space_group_name_H-M   'P 1'
#
loop_
_entity.id
_entity.type
_entity.pdbx_description
1 polymer ?
#
loop_
_entity_poly.entity_id
_entity_poly.type
_entity_poly.pdbx_seq_one_letter_code
_entity_poly.pdbx_strand_id
1 'polypeptide(L)'
;MKQPIEKALQVARENLREIRTVGEWADKMGYDSSKYFSRKFKKHFGIPPKPKLVELRIEKFQQIVEDNPHATCFEVGFELGIGDEKDLNRYIKNHTGKPPTEWKNGE
;
A
#
# COMPACT_ATOMS: atom_id res chain seq x y z
N MET A 1 16.11 15.23 3.71
CA MET A 1 16.58 14.87 5.07
C MET A 1 16.04 13.49 5.42
N LYS A 2 16.85 12.62 6.02
CA LYS A 2 16.45 11.26 6.37
C LYS A 2 15.48 11.25 7.57
N GLN A 3 14.34 10.58 7.42
CA GLN A 3 13.33 10.46 8.46
C GLN A 3 13.65 9.30 9.43
N PRO A 4 13.22 9.39 10.71
CA PRO A 4 13.31 8.29 11.68
C PRO A 4 12.57 7.03 11.18
N ILE A 5 13.09 5.84 11.48
CA ILE A 5 12.50 4.60 10.93
C ILE A 5 11.12 4.30 11.52
N GLU A 6 10.88 4.78 12.74
CA GLU A 6 9.63 4.73 13.50
C GLU A 6 8.47 5.38 12.72
N LYS A 7 8.76 6.41 11.92
CA LYS A 7 7.77 7.10 11.07
C LYS A 7 7.45 6.38 9.77
N ALA A 8 8.13 5.29 9.43
CA ALA A 8 8.00 4.65 8.12
C ALA A 8 6.56 4.26 7.79
N LEU A 9 5.84 3.67 8.75
CA LEU A 9 4.44 3.26 8.55
C LEU A 9 3.51 4.45 8.34
N GLN A 10 3.70 5.53 9.11
CA GLN A 10 2.92 6.77 8.95
C GLN A 10 3.14 7.36 7.55
N VAL A 11 4.41 7.52 7.16
CA VAL A 11 4.77 8.06 5.84
C VAL A 11 4.19 7.20 4.72
N ALA A 12 4.22 5.88 4.84
CA ALA A 12 3.59 5.00 3.86
C ALA A 12 2.09 5.23 3.75
N ARG A 13 1.36 5.24 4.88
CA ARG A 13 -0.10 5.43 4.91
C ARG A 13 -0.53 6.77 4.28
N GLU A 14 0.21 7.83 4.55
CA GLU A 14 -0.07 9.17 4.03
C GLU A 14 0.31 9.34 2.55
N ASN A 15 1.07 8.41 1.95
CA ASN A 15 1.64 8.53 0.60
C ASN A 15 1.53 7.22 -0.20
N LEU A 16 0.50 6.40 0.02
CA LEU A 16 0.38 5.09 -0.64
C LEU A 16 0.28 5.21 -2.18
N ARG A 17 -0.32 6.30 -2.65
CA ARG A 17 -0.46 6.61 -4.08
C ARG A 17 0.89 6.80 -4.76
N GLU A 18 1.82 7.49 -4.10
CA GLU A 18 3.17 7.76 -4.60
C GLU A 18 4.15 6.63 -4.30
N ILE A 19 3.96 5.88 -3.20
CA ILE A 19 4.85 4.80 -2.77
C ILE A 19 4.35 3.47 -3.36
N ARG A 20 4.80 3.16 -4.58
CA ARG A 20 4.45 1.91 -5.30
C ARG A 20 5.45 0.80 -5.08
N THR A 21 6.67 1.16 -4.70
CA THR A 21 7.78 0.26 -4.50
C THR A 21 8.51 0.56 -3.19
N VAL A 22 9.29 -0.42 -2.72
CA VAL A 22 10.19 -0.21 -1.57
C VAL A 22 11.27 0.83 -1.88
N GLY A 23 11.62 1.04 -3.15
CA GLY A 23 12.51 2.11 -3.59
C GLY A 23 11.93 3.48 -3.30
N GLU A 24 10.73 3.75 -3.82
CA GLU A 24 10.02 5.02 -3.59
C GLU A 24 9.73 5.24 -2.10
N TRP A 25 9.48 4.18 -1.33
CA TRP A 25 9.35 4.29 0.12
C TRP A 25 10.67 4.74 0.77
N ALA A 26 11.79 4.14 0.37
CA ALA A 26 13.11 4.53 0.85
C ALA A 26 13.41 5.99 0.49
N ASP A 27 13.11 6.41 -0.74
CA ASP A 27 13.30 7.78 -1.22
C ASP A 27 12.45 8.78 -0.43
N LYS A 28 11.16 8.49 -0.21
CA LYS A 28 10.26 9.30 0.66
C LYS A 28 10.77 9.39 2.10
N MET A 29 11.44 8.36 2.59
CA MET A 29 12.07 8.33 3.91
C MET A 29 13.46 9.00 3.92
N GLY A 30 13.98 9.45 2.77
CA GLY A 30 15.30 10.07 2.62
C GLY A 30 16.46 9.08 2.75
N TYR A 31 16.30 7.85 2.24
CA TYR A 31 17.35 6.84 2.17
C TYR A 31 17.79 6.64 0.71
N ASP A 32 19.08 6.83 0.44
CA ASP A 32 19.64 6.64 -0.92
C ASP A 32 19.72 5.16 -1.35
N SER A 33 19.42 4.23 -0.44
CA SER A 33 19.52 2.79 -0.68
C SER A 33 18.30 2.05 -0.13
N SER A 34 17.47 1.56 -1.05
CA SER A 34 16.31 0.71 -0.76
C SER A 34 16.70 -0.57 -0.01
N LYS A 35 17.88 -1.14 -0.30
CA LYS A 35 18.43 -2.29 0.43
C LYS A 35 18.74 -1.93 1.88
N TYR A 36 19.39 -0.79 2.13
CA TYR A 36 19.69 -0.35 3.50
C TYR A 36 18.42 -0.02 4.27
N PHE A 37 17.49 0.71 3.66
CA PHE A 37 16.16 0.95 4.22
C PHE A 37 15.46 -0.35 4.60
N SER A 38 15.42 -1.34 3.70
CA SER A 38 14.80 -2.64 3.96
C SER A 38 15.38 -3.37 5.15
N ARG A 39 16.71 -3.40 5.30
CA ARG A 39 17.37 -4.01 6.47
C ARG A 39 17.00 -3.29 7.76
N LYS A 40 17.03 -1.94 7.75
CA LYS A 40 16.72 -1.14 8.93
C LYS A 40 15.24 -1.25 9.32
N PHE A 41 14.35 -1.22 8.33
CA PHE A 41 12.92 -1.43 8.49
C PHE A 41 12.64 -2.80 9.12
N LYS A 42 13.17 -3.89 8.53
CA LYS A 42 12.99 -5.24 9.07
C LYS A 42 13.54 -5.38 10.48
N LYS A 43 14.69 -4.78 10.78
CA LYS A 43 15.26 -4.79 12.14
C LYS A 43 14.33 -4.12 13.17
N HIS A 44 13.60 -3.08 12.77
CA HIS A 44 12.72 -2.34 13.66
C HIS A 44 11.31 -2.96 13.76
N PHE A 45 10.70 -3.37 12.65
CA PHE A 45 9.32 -3.85 12.58
C PHE A 45 9.18 -5.38 12.52
N GLY A 46 10.28 -6.13 12.46
CA GLY A 46 10.28 -7.60 12.37
C GLY A 46 9.96 -8.17 10.98
N ILE A 47 9.26 -7.41 10.14
CA ILE A 47 8.85 -7.82 8.78
C ILE A 47 9.52 -6.96 7.69
N PRO A 48 9.81 -7.51 6.49
CA PRO A 48 10.33 -6.72 5.38
C PRO A 48 9.33 -5.64 4.91
N PRO A 49 9.79 -4.54 4.30
CA PRO A 49 8.91 -3.45 3.88
C PRO A 49 7.94 -3.85 2.76
N LYS A 50 8.36 -4.71 1.80
CA LYS A 50 7.49 -5.11 0.69
C LYS A 50 6.15 -5.74 1.14
N PRO A 51 6.14 -6.81 1.96
CA PRO A 51 4.88 -7.37 2.45
C PRO A 51 4.11 -6.38 3.33
N LYS A 52 4.80 -5.53 4.12
CA LYS A 52 4.10 -4.50 4.90
C LYS A 52 3.41 -3.45 4.02
N LEU A 53 4.03 -3.05 2.91
CA LEU A 53 3.41 -2.12 1.95
C LEU A 53 2.15 -2.72 1.32
N VAL A 54 2.16 -4.03 1.04
CA VAL A 54 0.97 -4.76 0.57
C VAL A 54 -0.12 -4.73 1.63
N GLU A 55 0.20 -5.09 2.88
CA GLU A 55 -0.75 -5.08 4.00
C GLU A 55 -1.41 -3.70 4.16
N LEU A 56 -0.63 -2.62 4.15
CA LEU A 56 -1.15 -1.25 4.24
C LEU A 56 -2.08 -0.87 3.07
N ARG A 57 -1.82 -1.38 1.86
CA ARG A 57 -2.69 -1.16 0.70
C ARG A 57 -4.00 -1.93 0.82
N ILE A 58 -3.97 -3.14 1.38
CA ILE A 58 -5.18 -3.92 1.65
C ILE A 58 -6.01 -3.27 2.76
N GLU A 59 -5.38 -2.82 3.85
CA GLU A 59 -6.04 -2.05 4.92
C GLU A 59 -6.75 -0.81 4.33
N LYS A 60 -6.06 -0.03 3.49
CA LYS A 60 -6.64 1.16 2.87
C LYS A 60 -7.73 0.83 1.85
N PHE A 61 -7.59 -0.25 1.10
CA PHE A 61 -8.63 -0.75 0.19
C PHE A 61 -9.93 -1.03 0.95
N GLN A 62 -9.84 -1.79 2.05
CA GLN A 62 -10.99 -2.13 2.88
C GLN A 62 -11.65 -0.87 3.44
N GLN A 63 -10.86 0.05 3.99
CA GLN A 63 -11.36 1.33 4.46
C GLN A 63 -12.13 2.10 3.38
N ILE A 64 -11.59 2.23 2.17
CA ILE A 64 -12.27 2.98 1.08
C ILE A 64 -13.60 2.31 0.71
N VAL A 65 -13.64 0.98 0.66
CA VAL A 65 -14.86 0.23 0.31
C VAL A 65 -15.91 0.31 1.42
N GLU A 66 -15.50 0.27 2.68
CA GLU A 66 -16.39 0.43 3.84
C GLU A 66 -16.95 1.87 3.94
N ASP A 67 -16.10 2.88 3.76
CA ASP A 67 -16.48 4.29 3.85
C ASP A 67 -17.28 4.76 2.61
N ASN A 68 -17.02 4.16 1.45
CA ASN A 68 -17.69 4.49 0.18
C ASN A 68 -17.91 3.24 -0.69
N PRO A 69 -18.99 2.48 -0.44
CA PRO A 69 -19.33 1.28 -1.22
C PRO A 69 -19.51 1.54 -2.72
N HIS A 70 -19.83 2.78 -3.11
CA HIS A 70 -20.03 3.20 -4.49
C HIS A 70 -18.75 3.66 -5.20
N ALA A 71 -17.60 3.70 -4.51
CA ALA A 71 -16.33 4.04 -5.13
C ALA A 71 -16.04 3.10 -6.31
N THR A 72 -15.66 3.65 -7.45
CA THR A 72 -15.30 2.86 -8.63
C THR A 72 -13.98 2.12 -8.42
N CYS A 73 -13.75 1.03 -9.14
CA CYS A 73 -12.44 0.36 -9.11
C CYS A 73 -11.31 1.27 -9.60
N PHE A 74 -11.61 2.21 -10.49
CA PHE A 74 -10.66 3.22 -10.94
C PHE A 74 -10.24 4.16 -9.80
N GLU A 75 -11.19 4.76 -9.08
CA GLU A 75 -10.89 5.66 -7.96
C GLU A 75 -10.09 4.95 -6.87
N VAL A 76 -10.49 3.72 -6.52
CA VAL A 76 -9.79 2.91 -5.52
C VAL A 76 -8.37 2.58 -5.98
N GLY A 77 -8.18 2.18 -7.24
CA GLY A 77 -6.85 1.92 -7.80
C GLY A 77 -5.97 3.16 -7.74
N PHE A 78 -6.52 4.30 -8.17
CA PHE A 78 -5.84 5.57 -8.16
C PHE A 78 -5.36 5.99 -6.76
N GLU A 79 -6.20 5.90 -5.74
CA GLU A 79 -5.86 6.21 -4.34
C GLU A 79 -4.80 5.27 -3.77
N LEU A 80 -4.81 4.00 -4.18
CA LEU A 80 -3.82 3.02 -3.75
C LEU A 80 -2.53 3.08 -4.57
N GLY A 81 -2.46 3.90 -5.62
CA GLY A 81 -1.34 3.89 -6.57
C GLY A 81 -1.22 2.53 -7.28
N ILE A 82 -2.34 1.91 -7.61
CA ILE A 82 -2.47 0.66 -8.38
C ILE A 82 -3.22 1.02 -9.67
N GLY A 83 -2.56 0.86 -10.82
CA GLY A 83 -2.93 1.38 -12.15
C GLY A 83 -4.41 1.53 -12.47
N ASP A 84 -4.92 0.74 -13.42
CA ASP A 84 -6.31 0.79 -13.83
C ASP A 84 -7.18 -0.22 -13.06
N GLU A 85 -8.45 -0.33 -13.43
CA GLU A 85 -9.37 -1.29 -12.82
C GLU A 85 -8.88 -2.75 -12.93
N LYS A 86 -8.23 -3.13 -14.04
CA LYS A 86 -7.72 -4.50 -14.22
C LYS A 86 -6.56 -4.76 -13.29
N ASP A 87 -5.69 -3.77 -13.11
CA ASP A 87 -4.58 -3.83 -12.16
C ASP A 87 -5.08 -3.96 -10.72
N LEU A 88 -6.08 -3.17 -10.33
CA LEU A 88 -6.67 -3.29 -9.00
C LEU A 88 -7.29 -4.67 -8.78
N ASN A 89 -8.12 -5.14 -9.71
CA ASN A 89 -8.77 -6.45 -9.61
C ASN A 89 -7.74 -7.57 -9.42
N ARG A 90 -6.70 -7.59 -10.26
CA ARG A 90 -5.60 -8.55 -10.16
C ARG A 90 -4.84 -8.42 -8.85
N TYR A 91 -4.52 -7.19 -8.44
CA TYR A 91 -3.77 -6.95 -7.21
C TYR A 91 -4.52 -7.45 -5.99
N ILE A 92 -5.78 -7.07 -5.82
CA ILE A 92 -6.57 -7.45 -4.63
C ILE A 92 -6.80 -8.97 -4.64
N LYS A 93 -7.23 -9.55 -5.76
CA LYS A 93 -7.42 -11.00 -5.87
C LYS A 93 -6.16 -11.80 -5.52
N ASN A 94 -4.99 -11.36 -5.99
CA ASN A 94 -3.72 -12.07 -5.73
C ASN A 94 -3.30 -12.02 -4.25
N HIS A 95 -3.71 -11.02 -3.48
CA HIS A 95 -3.29 -10.84 -2.09
C HIS A 95 -4.36 -11.24 -1.07
N THR A 96 -5.66 -11.22 -1.44
CA THR A 96 -6.77 -11.55 -0.54
C THR A 96 -7.50 -12.84 -0.92
N GLY A 97 -7.31 -13.34 -2.13
CA GLY A 97 -8.09 -14.45 -2.71
C GLY A 97 -9.45 -14.04 -3.27
N LYS A 98 -9.93 -12.81 -3.00
CA LYS A 98 -11.25 -12.30 -3.41
C LYS A 98 -11.12 -11.03 -4.24
N PRO A 99 -11.79 -10.89 -5.40
CA PRO A 99 -11.76 -9.66 -6.19
C PRO A 99 -12.49 -8.51 -5.47
N PRO A 100 -12.17 -7.24 -5.77
CA PRO A 100 -12.82 -6.06 -5.18
C PRO A 100 -14.34 -6.06 -5.22
N THR A 101 -14.94 -6.60 -6.27
CA THR A 101 -16.40 -6.66 -6.47
C THR A 101 -17.11 -7.45 -5.37
N GLU A 102 -16.49 -8.48 -4.80
CA GLU A 102 -17.06 -9.26 -3.69
C GLU A 102 -17.11 -8.48 -2.38
N TRP A 103 -16.35 -7.39 -2.25
CA TRP A 103 -16.34 -6.54 -1.06
C TRP A 103 -17.31 -5.37 -1.19
N LYS A 104 -17.60 -4.96 -2.43
CA LYS A 104 -18.51 -3.84 -2.74
C LYS A 104 -19.98 -4.27 -2.83
N ASN A 105 -20.25 -5.53 -3.17
CA ASN A 105 -21.61 -6.06 -3.23
C ASN A 105 -22.07 -6.49 -1.83
N GLY A 106 -22.48 -5.51 -1.03
CA GLY A 106 -23.39 -5.74 0.08
C GLY A 106 -24.84 -5.79 -0.42
N GLU A 107 -25.23 -6.93 -1.00
CA GLU A 107 -26.63 -7.40 -1.03
C GLU A 107 -26.67 -8.82 -0.44
#